data_AF-A0A643CYL3-F1
#
_entry.id   AF-A0A643CYL3-F1
#
_cell.length_a   1.000
_cell.length_b   1.000
_cell.length_c   1.000
_cell.angle_alpha   90.00
_cell.angle_beta   90.00
_cell.angle_gamma   90.00
#
_symmetry.space_group_name_H-M   'P 1'
#
loop_
_entity.id
_entity.type
_entity.pdbx_description
1 polymer ?
#
loop_
_entity_poly.entity_id
_entity_poly.type
_entity_poly.pdbx_seq_one_letter_code
_entity_poly.pdbx_strand_id
1 'polypeptide(L)' 'MRVLTGLQPSGDLHIGNYFGAIKQMVDAQEKSQMFMFIANY' A
#
# COMPACT_ATOMS: atom_id res chain seq x y z
N MET A 1 7.56 5.67 13.82
CA MET A 1 6.28 6.31 13.39
C MET A 1 5.29 5.21 13.03
N ARG A 2 4.00 5.38 13.32
CA ARG A 2 2.94 4.45 12.92
C ARG A 2 2.17 5.06 11.75
N VAL A 3 1.98 4.30 10.68
CA VAL A 3 1.36 4.77 9.44
C VAL A 3 0.21 3.84 9.08
N LEU A 4 -0.97 4.41 8.86
CA LEU A 4 -2.15 3.71 8.36
C LEU A 4 -2.38 4.10 6.90
N THR A 5 -2.54 3.12 6.02
CA THR A 5 -2.74 3.34 4.60
C THR A 5 -3.65 2.28 3.98
N GLY A 6 -4.39 2.65 2.94
CA GLY A 6 -5.37 1.80 2.28
C GLY A 6 -5.09 1.67 0.78
N LEU A 7 -5.32 0.47 0.25
CA LEU A 7 -5.31 0.19 -1.19
C LEU A 7 -6.74 -0.03 -1.68
N GLN A 8 -7.14 0.69 -2.73
CA GLN A 8 -8.43 0.46 -3.37
C GLN A 8 -8.42 -0.90 -4.10
N PRO A 9 -9.47 -1.72 -3.95
CA PRO A 9 -9.63 -2.91 -4.78
C PRO A 9 -10.07 -2.50 -6.19
N SER A 10 -9.12 -2.14 -7.06
CA SER A 10 -9.38 -1.63 -8.42
C SER A 10 -9.46 -2.72 -9.50
N GLY A 11 -9.65 -3.98 -9.12
CA GLY A 11 -9.55 -5.14 -10.00
C GLY A 11 -8.17 -5.80 -9.94
N ASP A 12 -7.70 -6.33 -11.06
CA ASP A 12 -6.42 -7.03 -11.13
C ASP A 12 -5.24 -6.07 -10.90
N LEU A 13 -4.24 -6.56 -10.14
CA LEU A 13 -3.00 -5.82 -9.94
C LEU A 13 -2.23 -5.72 -11.26
N HIS A 14 -1.84 -4.51 -11.62
CA HIS A 14 -0.95 -4.24 -12.74
C HIS A 14 0.30 -3.49 -12.29
N ILE A 15 1.29 -3.41 -13.19
CA ILE A 15 2.61 -2.82 -12.91
C ILE A 15 2.53 -1.35 -12.45
N GLY A 16 1.48 -0.64 -12.85
CA GLY A 16 1.19 0.72 -12.39
C GLY A 16 0.87 0.80 -10.90
N ASN A 17 0.13 -0.16 -10.34
CA ASN A 17 -0.11 -0.21 -8.90
C ASN A 17 1.19 -0.48 -8.13
N TYR A 18 2.07 -1.31 -8.69
CA TYR A 18 3.34 -1.63 -8.07
C TYR A 18 4.23 -0.40 -7.92
N PHE A 19 4.52 0.31 -9.02
CA PHE A 19 5.37 1.50 -8.97
C PHE A 19 4.66 2.71 -8.35
N GLY A 20 3.33 2.80 -8.49
CA GLY A 20 2.54 3.93 -8.01
C GLY A 20 2.26 3.92 -6.51
N ALA A 21 2.20 2.75 -5.87
CA ALA A 21 1.87 2.66 -4.45
C ALA A 21 2.60 1.50 -3.73
N ILE A 22 2.47 0.27 -4.23
CA ILE A 22 2.85 -0.93 -3.46
C ILE A 22 4.35 -0.94 -3.13
N LYS A 23 5.21 -0.59 -4.09
CA LYS A 23 6.66 -0.53 -3.85
C LYS A 23 7.00 0.44 -2.72
N GLN A 24 6.41 1.62 -2.73
CA GLN A 24 6.64 2.64 -1.70
C GLN A 24 6.12 2.17 -0.34
N MET A 25 4.98 1.47 -0.30
CA MET A 25 4.44 0.87 0.92
C MET A 25 5.36 -0.20 1.49
N VAL A 26 5.98 -1.02 0.64
CA VAL A 26 6.97 -2.03 1.03
C VAL A 26 8.24 -1.36 1.58
N ASP A 27 8.82 -0.44 0.82
CA ASP A 27 10.05 0.26 1.21
C ASP A 27 9.84 1.06 2.53
N ALA A 28 8.62 1.55 2.80
CA ALA A 28 8.30 2.27 4.03
C ALA A 28 8.29 1.40 5.30
N GLN A 29 8.19 0.07 5.17
CA GLN A 29 8.21 -0.85 6.32
C GLN A 29 9.56 -0.84 7.04
N GLU A 30 10.65 -0.49 6.36
CA GLU A 30 11.99 -0.38 6.99
C GLU A 30 12.08 0.78 7.98
N LYS A 31 11.23 1.81 7.82
CA LYS A 31 11.32 3.07 8.57
C LYS A 31 10.16 3.26 9.55
N SER A 32 9.03 2.58 9.32
CA SER A 32 7.80 2.81 10.06
C SER A 32 7.01 1.52 10.26
N GLN A 33 6.25 1.48 11.34
CA GLN A 33 5.26 0.43 11.56
C GLN A 33 4.05 0.73 10.67
N MET A 34 3.92 -0.06 9.61
CA MET A 34 2.87 0.10 8.60
C MET A 34 1.64 -0.74 8.95
N PHE A 35 0.46 -0.12 8.87
CA PHE A 35 -0.84 -0.78 8.92
C PHE A 35 -1.50 -0.57 7.56
N MET A 36 -1.71 -1.67 6.84
CA MET A 36 -2.23 -1.66 5.47
C MET A 36 -3.58 -2.37 5.43
N PHE A 37 -4.55 -1.82 4.70
CA PHE A 37 -5.85 -2.45 4.52
C PHE A 37 -6.34 -2.29 3.08
N ILE A 38 -7.28 -3.16 2.69
CA ILE A 38 -8.03 -2.97 1.44
C ILE A 38 -9.23 -2.08 1.76
N ALA A 39 -9.28 -0.91 1.13
CA ALA A 39 -10.35 0.08 1.33
C ALA A 39 -11.61 -0.34 0.54
N ASN A 40 -12.26 -1.41 1.00
CA ASN A 40 -13.56 -1.86 0.51
C ASN A 40 -14.65 -1.45 1.50
N TYR A 41 -15.74 -0.84 1.01
CA TYR A 41 -16.93 -0.50 1.81
C TYR A 41 -17.81 -1.74 2.00
#